data_AF-A0A178UND2-F1
#
_entry.id   AF-A0A178UND2-F1
#
_cell.length_a   1.000
_cell.length_b   1.000
_cell.length_c   1.000
_cell.angle_alpha   90.00
_cell.angle_beta   90.00
_cell.angle_gamma   90.00
#
_symmetry.space_group_name_H-M   'P 1'
#
loop_
_entity.id
_entity.type
_entity.pdbx_description
1 polymer ?
#
loop_
_entity_poly.entity_id
_entity_poly.type
_entity_poly.pdbx_seq_one_letter_code
_entity_poly.pdbx_strand_id
1 'polypeptide(L)'
;MHQFQKHLDYLQEFWSVLDNIDKSLCVVDVKQPARASAIRRIDAGNDCIIIVHIDFKDPKSLPESRFIGPVPSATHMNNLHMLWRRNCKRWSNERSFPENLECILGTELPKPLGLQVEDDQQQVECGICYAQFLPTDEELGARSGTRTDYTCENISCNKSFHSLCLTDWLRSITTTRQSFDVLFGNCPYCSDPVAVKTSNK
;
A
#
# COMPACT_ATOMS: atom_id res chain seq x y z
N MET A 1 12.22 33.92 -4.76
CA MET A 1 13.41 33.09 -4.97
C MET A 1 14.08 32.66 -3.66
N HIS A 2 14.51 33.56 -2.77
CA HIS A 2 15.20 33.19 -1.52
C HIS A 2 14.40 32.27 -0.58
N GLN A 3 13.11 32.54 -0.38
CA GLN A 3 12.24 31.71 0.45
C GLN A 3 12.06 30.29 -0.11
N PHE A 4 11.97 30.18 -1.45
CA PHE A 4 11.86 28.90 -2.14
C PHE A 4 13.16 28.10 -1.99
N GLN A 5 14.32 28.72 -2.20
CA GLN A 5 15.61 28.07 -2.02
C GLN A 5 15.79 27.54 -0.59
N LYS A 6 15.50 28.35 0.43
CA LYS A 6 15.53 27.91 1.82
C LYS A 6 14.64 26.71 2.10
N HIS A 7 13.49 26.64 1.43
CA HIS A 7 12.58 25.50 1.58
C HIS A 7 13.12 24.24 0.87
N LEU A 8 13.75 24.39 -0.29
CA LEU A 8 14.46 23.29 -0.96
C LEU A 8 15.62 22.75 -0.11
N ASP A 9 16.36 23.65 0.55
CA ASP A 9 17.48 23.28 1.43
C ASP A 9 16.96 22.52 2.66
N TYR A 10 15.84 22.96 3.24
CA TYR A 10 15.16 22.30 4.34
C TYR A 10 14.68 20.88 3.99
N LEU A 11 14.23 20.65 2.76
CA LEU A 11 13.72 19.34 2.31
C LEU A 11 14.82 18.35 1.89
N GLN A 12 16.10 18.74 1.89
CA GLN A 12 17.17 17.85 1.44
C GLN A 12 17.29 16.58 2.27
N GLU A 13 17.17 16.67 3.60
CA GLU A 13 17.24 15.50 4.46
C GLU A 13 16.08 14.54 4.21
N PHE A 14 14.87 15.09 4.03
CA PHE A 14 13.68 14.33 3.69
C PHE A 14 13.85 13.58 2.37
N TRP A 15 14.27 14.27 1.29
CA TRP A 15 14.53 13.61 0.02
C TRP A 15 15.69 12.62 0.07
N SER A 16 16.69 12.86 0.91
CA SER A 16 17.79 11.91 1.09
C SER A 16 17.32 10.61 1.76
N VAL A 17 16.41 10.70 2.73
CA VAL A 17 15.78 9.51 3.35
C VAL A 17 14.91 8.77 2.33
N LEU A 18 14.10 9.48 1.55
CA LEU A 18 13.30 8.87 0.48
C LEU A 18 14.18 8.17 -0.56
N ASP A 19 15.21 8.85 -1.07
CA ASP A 19 16.16 8.29 -2.03
C ASP A 19 16.89 7.06 -1.44
N ASN A 20 17.17 7.05 -0.14
CA ASN A 20 17.78 5.91 0.54
C ASN A 20 16.82 4.72 0.61
N ILE A 21 15.56 4.93 0.95
CA ILE A 21 14.52 3.89 0.93
C ILE A 21 14.36 3.33 -0.48
N ASP A 22 14.14 4.21 -1.47
CA ASP A 22 13.82 3.85 -2.86
C ASP A 22 14.96 3.09 -3.55
N LYS A 23 16.22 3.31 -3.14
CA LYS A 23 17.40 2.59 -3.64
C LYS A 23 17.68 1.27 -2.92
N SER A 24 17.25 1.14 -1.67
CA SER A 24 17.69 0.02 -0.81
C SER A 24 16.63 -1.05 -0.63
N LEU A 25 15.36 -0.69 -0.78
CA LEU A 25 14.21 -1.54 -0.45
C LEU A 25 13.27 -1.67 -1.64
N CYS A 26 12.60 -2.82 -1.75
CA CYS A 26 11.57 -3.05 -2.76
C CYS A 26 10.32 -2.19 -2.46
N VAL A 27 10.22 -1.03 -3.12
CA VAL A 27 9.05 -0.14 -3.06
C VAL A 27 8.02 -0.58 -4.09
N VAL A 28 6.81 -0.90 -3.62
CA VAL A 28 5.75 -1.55 -4.40
C VAL A 28 4.99 -0.56 -5.29
N ASP A 29 4.95 0.72 -4.90
CA ASP A 29 4.16 1.73 -5.58
C ASP A 29 4.99 2.56 -6.56
N VAL A 30 4.63 2.44 -7.83
CA VAL A 30 5.06 3.24 -9.00
C VAL A 30 6.50 2.97 -9.44
N LYS A 31 6.72 2.87 -10.76
CA LYS A 31 8.07 2.77 -11.38
C LYS A 31 9.02 3.88 -10.89
N GLN A 32 8.49 5.03 -10.46
CA GLN A 32 9.23 6.11 -9.79
C GLN A 32 8.36 6.80 -8.73
N PRO A 33 8.68 6.65 -7.42
CA PRO A 33 7.97 7.35 -6.35
C PRO A 33 8.13 8.87 -6.45
N ALA A 34 7.05 9.63 -6.25
CA ALA A 34 7.10 11.08 -6.30
C ALA A 34 7.82 11.67 -5.07
N ARG A 35 8.66 12.70 -5.26
CA ARG A 35 9.30 13.48 -4.17
C ARG A 35 8.33 14.24 -3.27
N ALA A 36 7.10 14.44 -3.74
CA ALA A 36 6.02 15.06 -2.96
C ALA A 36 5.31 14.04 -2.05
N SER A 37 5.47 12.74 -2.29
CA SER A 37 4.86 11.70 -1.45
C SER A 37 5.74 11.40 -0.26
N ALA A 38 5.20 11.63 0.95
CA ALA A 38 5.81 11.26 2.21
C ALA A 38 5.56 9.79 2.60
N ILE A 39 4.91 9.03 1.72
CA ILE A 39 4.54 7.64 1.98
C ILE A 39 5.39 6.73 1.12
N ARG A 40 5.85 5.64 1.72
CA ARG A 40 6.48 4.52 1.00
C ARG A 40 5.81 3.22 1.40
N ARG A 41 5.64 2.36 0.40
CA ARG A 41 5.03 1.04 0.54
C ARG A 41 6.09 0.03 0.18
N ILE A 42 6.56 -0.66 1.18
CA ILE A 42 7.76 -1.48 1.11
C ILE A 42 7.31 -2.93 1.25
N ASP A 43 7.82 -3.80 0.39
CA ASP A 43 7.62 -5.23 0.51
C ASP A 43 8.23 -5.72 1.84
N ALA A 44 7.42 -6.40 2.65
CA ALA A 44 7.82 -6.99 3.92
C ALA A 44 7.96 -8.52 3.85
N GLY A 45 7.86 -9.10 2.64
CA GLY A 45 7.87 -10.53 2.38
C GLY A 45 6.51 -11.20 2.63
N ASN A 46 6.33 -12.42 2.13
CA ASN A 46 5.11 -13.23 2.28
C ASN A 46 3.81 -12.49 1.89
N ASP A 47 3.86 -11.76 0.77
CA ASP A 47 2.78 -10.91 0.26
C ASP A 47 2.31 -9.83 1.24
N CYS A 48 3.15 -9.49 2.23
CA CYS A 48 2.88 -8.42 3.18
C CYS A 48 3.61 -7.13 2.76
N ILE A 49 2.96 -6.00 3.01
CA ILE A 49 3.47 -4.66 2.71
C ILE A 49 3.50 -3.89 4.01
N ILE A 50 4.63 -3.22 4.29
CA ILE A 50 4.72 -2.17 5.30
C ILE A 50 4.56 -0.81 4.62
N ILE A 51 3.59 -0.05 5.10
CA ILE A 51 3.37 1.34 4.71
C ILE A 51 3.99 2.20 5.78
N VAL A 52 4.92 3.06 5.40
CA VAL A 52 5.58 4.01 6.29
C VAL A 52 5.24 5.43 5.86
N HIS A 53 4.91 6.27 6.85
CA HIS A 53 4.75 7.71 6.70
C HIS A 53 5.99 8.40 7.27
N ILE A 54 6.73 9.10 6.43
CA ILE A 54 7.96 9.80 6.79
C ILE A 54 7.60 11.25 7.17
N ASP A 55 7.94 11.67 8.38
CA ASP A 55 7.77 13.07 8.79
C ASP A 55 8.74 13.96 8.00
N PHE A 56 8.23 14.97 7.31
CA PHE A 56 9.07 15.91 6.56
C PHE A 56 9.92 16.80 7.46
N LYS A 57 9.54 16.98 8.73
CA LYS A 57 10.26 17.79 9.72
C LYS A 57 11.35 17.03 10.45
N ASP A 58 11.14 15.72 10.65
CA ASP A 58 12.11 14.82 11.27
C ASP A 58 12.17 13.49 10.50
N PRO A 59 12.76 13.48 9.28
CA PRO A 59 12.69 12.34 8.37
C PRO A 59 13.40 11.08 8.87
N LYS A 60 14.27 11.22 9.88
CA LYS A 60 14.99 10.11 10.51
C LYS A 60 14.29 9.55 11.74
N SER A 61 13.19 10.15 12.19
CA SER A 61 12.40 9.64 13.32
C SER A 61 11.71 8.31 13.00
N LEU A 62 11.23 7.63 14.05
CA LEU A 62 10.43 6.42 13.91
C LEU A 62 9.15 6.76 13.11
N PRO A 63 8.94 6.15 11.93
CA PRO A 63 7.77 6.47 11.10
C PRO A 63 6.50 5.90 11.71
N GLU A 64 5.36 6.50 11.38
CA GLU A 64 4.08 5.82 11.52
C GLU A 64 4.01 4.68 10.50
N SER A 65 3.63 3.50 10.98
CA SER A 65 3.68 2.27 10.17
C SER A 65 2.36 1.51 10.19
N ARG A 66 1.95 0.98 9.04
CA ARG A 66 0.83 0.04 8.91
C ARG A 66 1.22 -1.17 8.07
N PHE A 67 0.79 -2.35 8.50
CA PHE A 67 1.01 -3.59 7.77
C PHE A 67 -0.27 -4.00 7.02
N ILE A 68 -0.12 -4.43 5.77
CA ILE A 68 -1.19 -4.98 4.94
C ILE A 68 -0.72 -6.33 4.40
N GLY A 69 -1.61 -7.32 4.31
CA GLY A 69 -1.32 -8.61 3.70
C GLY A 69 -2.61 -9.41 3.51
N PRO A 70 -2.59 -10.48 2.70
CA PRO A 70 -3.76 -11.32 2.47
C PRO A 70 -4.10 -12.15 3.72
N VAL A 71 -5.36 -12.60 3.84
CA VAL A 71 -5.86 -13.37 5.00
C VAL A 71 -5.01 -14.60 5.37
N PRO A 72 -4.47 -15.40 4.42
CA PRO A 72 -3.58 -16.51 4.74
C PRO A 72 -2.28 -16.06 5.44
N SER A 73 -1.86 -14.80 5.27
CA SER A 73 -0.68 -14.20 5.92
C SER A 73 -0.97 -13.61 7.30
N ALA A 74 -2.17 -13.79 7.87
CA ALA A 74 -2.55 -13.21 9.17
C ALA A 74 -1.57 -13.55 10.30
N THR A 75 -1.03 -14.77 10.32
CA THR A 75 0.00 -15.18 11.31
C THR A 75 1.31 -14.40 11.12
N HIS A 76 1.72 -14.18 9.85
CA HIS A 76 2.92 -13.41 9.54
C HIS A 76 2.73 -11.92 9.87
N MET A 77 1.59 -11.33 9.49
CA MET A 77 1.24 -9.95 9.84
C MET A 77 1.21 -9.72 11.36
N ASN A 78 0.63 -10.65 12.12
CA ASN A 78 0.63 -10.57 13.59
C ASN A 78 2.05 -10.59 14.15
N ASN A 79 2.94 -11.42 13.59
CA ASN A 79 4.35 -11.42 13.97
C ASN A 79 5.04 -10.10 13.65
N LEU A 80 4.83 -9.51 12.47
CA LEU A 80 5.37 -8.19 12.12
C LEU A 80 4.90 -7.10 13.09
N HIS A 81 3.61 -7.08 13.44
CA HIS A 81 3.06 -6.17 14.45
C HIS A 81 3.70 -6.38 15.83
N MET A 82 3.87 -7.63 16.27
CA MET A 82 4.52 -7.94 17.55
C MET A 82 5.97 -7.49 17.57
N LEU A 83 6.73 -7.76 16.50
CA LEU A 83 8.13 -7.36 16.37
C LEU A 83 8.26 -5.84 16.38
N TRP A 84 7.40 -5.14 15.63
CA TRP A 84 7.35 -3.68 15.64
C TRP A 84 7.12 -3.12 17.04
N ARG A 85 6.06 -3.58 17.73
CA ARG A 85 5.72 -3.12 19.09
C ARG A 85 6.85 -3.39 20.09
N ARG A 86 7.54 -4.53 19.96
CA ARG A 86 8.61 -4.92 20.88
C ARG A 86 9.89 -4.13 20.62
N ASN A 87 10.21 -3.88 19.35
CA ASN A 87 11.53 -3.42 18.94
C ASN A 87 11.57 -1.95 18.52
N CYS A 88 10.44 -1.23 18.43
CA CYS A 88 10.40 0.17 17.96
C CYS A 88 11.32 1.11 18.73
N LYS A 89 11.54 0.86 20.03
CA LYS A 89 12.48 1.62 20.89
C LYS A 89 13.95 1.47 20.47
N ARG A 90 14.27 0.53 19.58
CA ARG A 90 15.62 0.32 19.02
C ARG A 90 15.88 1.18 17.79
N TRP A 91 14.88 1.94 17.32
CA TRP A 91 15.06 2.92 16.24
C TRP A 91 16.13 3.94 16.65
N SER A 92 17.09 4.18 15.75
CA SER A 92 18.21 5.10 16.01
C SER A 92 18.50 5.97 14.80
N ASN A 93 18.72 7.27 15.03
CA ASN A 93 19.12 8.23 14.00
C ASN A 93 20.54 8.00 13.47
N GLU A 94 21.32 7.13 14.12
CA GLU A 94 22.66 6.74 13.70
C GLU A 94 22.63 5.67 12.59
N ARG A 95 21.50 4.98 12.42
CA ARG A 95 21.30 3.95 11.39
C ARG A 95 20.55 4.53 10.21
N SER A 96 20.77 3.94 9.04
CA SER A 96 19.94 4.23 7.88
C SER A 96 18.50 3.76 8.12
N PHE A 97 17.57 4.33 7.36
CA PHE A 97 16.15 3.99 7.47
C PHE A 97 15.90 2.49 7.17
N PRO A 98 16.49 1.89 6.12
CA PRO A 98 16.40 0.46 5.86
C PRO A 98 16.94 -0.41 7.00
N GLU A 99 18.12 -0.10 7.52
CA GLU A 99 18.73 -0.84 8.63
C GLU A 99 17.87 -0.79 9.90
N ASN A 100 17.22 0.35 10.16
CA ASN A 100 16.27 0.46 11.26
C ASN A 100 15.06 -0.44 11.06
N LEU A 101 14.46 -0.45 9.86
CA LEU A 101 13.33 -1.33 9.56
C LEU A 101 13.72 -2.81 9.73
N GLU A 102 14.84 -3.24 9.15
CA GLU A 102 15.33 -4.61 9.28
C GLU A 102 15.64 -4.98 10.73
N CYS A 103 16.23 -4.06 11.50
CA CYS A 103 16.49 -4.27 12.92
C CYS A 103 15.21 -4.44 13.74
N ILE A 104 14.16 -3.68 13.41
CA ILE A 104 12.88 -3.76 14.12
C ILE A 104 12.15 -5.05 13.74
N LEU A 105 12.08 -5.36 12.45
CA LEU A 105 11.41 -6.53 11.92
C LEU A 105 12.21 -7.83 12.14
N GLY A 106 13.48 -7.72 12.53
CA GLY A 106 14.33 -8.88 12.82
C GLY A 106 14.60 -9.76 11.60
N THR A 107 14.48 -9.20 10.40
CA THR A 107 14.67 -9.89 9.12
C THR A 107 15.17 -8.90 8.07
N GLU A 108 15.91 -9.39 7.08
CA GLU A 108 16.31 -8.60 5.92
C GLU A 108 15.09 -8.37 5.02
N LEU A 109 14.96 -7.16 4.50
CA LEU A 109 13.86 -6.82 3.61
C LEU A 109 14.22 -7.14 2.16
N PRO A 110 13.23 -7.49 1.32
CA PRO A 110 13.45 -7.64 -0.11
C PRO A 110 14.12 -6.40 -0.71
N LYS A 111 15.27 -6.61 -1.34
CA LYS A 111 16.01 -5.56 -2.04
C LYS A 111 15.43 -5.37 -3.44
N PRO A 112 15.53 -4.17 -4.04
CA PRO A 112 15.18 -3.97 -5.43
C PRO A 112 15.98 -4.94 -6.29
N LEU A 113 15.29 -5.82 -7.03
CA LEU A 113 15.93 -6.59 -8.08
C LEU A 113 16.42 -5.59 -9.13
N GLY A 114 17.74 -5.40 -9.21
CA GLY A 114 18.32 -4.36 -10.04
C GLY A 114 17.82 -4.44 -11.47
N LEU A 115 17.08 -3.41 -11.92
CA LEU A 115 16.64 -3.11 -13.29
C LEU A 115 16.90 -4.22 -14.32
N GLN A 116 16.28 -5.39 -14.18
CA GLN A 116 16.24 -6.39 -15.24
C GLN A 116 14.93 -7.16 -15.18
N VAL A 117 14.41 -7.31 -16.39
CA VAL A 117 13.23 -8.05 -16.80
C VAL A 117 11.92 -7.29 -16.56
N GLU A 118 11.53 -6.58 -17.62
CA GLU A 118 10.20 -6.70 -18.22
C GLU A 118 9.61 -8.11 -17.97
N ASP A 119 9.15 -8.37 -16.76
CA ASP A 119 8.20 -9.44 -16.56
C ASP A 119 6.84 -8.78 -16.70
N ASP A 120 6.19 -9.17 -17.77
CA ASP A 120 4.79 -9.00 -18.10
C ASP A 120 3.93 -9.74 -17.04
N GLN A 121 4.24 -9.55 -15.74
CA GLN A 121 3.33 -9.79 -14.63
C GLN A 121 2.25 -8.75 -14.78
N GLN A 122 1.36 -9.04 -15.71
CA GLN A 122 0.11 -8.39 -16.03
C GLN A 122 -0.36 -7.64 -14.78
N GLN A 123 -0.04 -6.35 -14.72
CA GLN A 123 -0.28 -5.57 -13.51
C GLN A 123 -1.79 -5.65 -13.31
N VAL A 124 -2.22 -6.39 -12.28
CA VAL A 124 -3.65 -6.60 -12.04
C VAL A 124 -4.20 -5.29 -11.50
N GLU A 125 -4.69 -4.48 -12.42
CA GLU A 125 -5.33 -3.20 -12.17
C GLU A 125 -6.81 -3.42 -11.84
N CYS A 126 -7.34 -2.52 -11.03
CA CYS A 126 -8.78 -2.47 -10.78
C CYS A 126 -9.52 -2.13 -12.08
N GLY A 127 -10.51 -2.93 -12.46
CA GLY A 127 -11.34 -2.69 -13.64
C GLY A 127 -12.24 -1.45 -13.57
N ILE A 128 -12.19 -0.65 -12.49
CA ILE A 128 -12.99 0.58 -12.37
C ILE A 128 -12.09 1.81 -12.36
N CYS A 129 -11.09 1.84 -11.49
CA CYS A 129 -10.21 3.01 -11.37
C CYS A 129 -8.89 2.87 -12.16
N TYR A 130 -8.64 1.72 -12.77
CA TYR A 130 -7.41 1.38 -13.51
C TYR A 130 -6.12 1.58 -12.70
N ALA A 131 -6.23 1.60 -11.37
CA ALA A 131 -5.10 1.65 -10.46
C ALA A 131 -4.85 0.27 -9.86
N GLN A 132 -3.58 -0.07 -9.65
CA GLN A 132 -3.20 -1.28 -8.93
C GLN A 132 -3.54 -1.16 -7.43
N PHE A 133 -3.40 0.03 -6.86
CA PHE A 133 -3.63 0.34 -5.44
C PHE A 133 -4.57 1.53 -5.29
N LEU A 134 -5.38 1.55 -4.23
CA LEU A 134 -6.13 2.75 -3.84
C LEU A 134 -5.17 3.88 -3.44
N PRO A 135 -5.58 5.16 -3.52
CA PRO A 135 -4.81 6.27 -2.98
C PRO A 135 -4.46 6.04 -1.51
N THR A 136 -3.32 6.58 -1.08
CA THR A 136 -3.02 6.63 0.35
C THR A 136 -3.65 7.90 0.93
N ASP A 137 -4.77 7.74 1.60
CA ASP A 137 -5.56 8.79 2.24
C ASP A 137 -5.96 8.37 3.67
N GLU A 138 -5.95 9.29 4.62
CA GLU A 138 -6.39 9.04 6.00
C GLU A 138 -7.90 8.72 6.07
N GLU A 139 -8.71 9.32 5.20
CA GLU A 139 -10.15 9.07 5.13
C GLU A 139 -10.48 7.62 4.75
N LEU A 140 -9.59 6.98 3.99
CA LEU A 140 -9.72 5.59 3.58
C LEU A 140 -9.34 4.59 4.68
N GLY A 141 -8.72 5.06 5.77
CA GLY A 141 -8.37 4.24 6.93
C GLY A 141 -7.63 2.95 6.56
N ALA A 142 -8.17 1.80 6.98
CA ALA A 142 -7.59 0.49 6.68
C ALA A 142 -7.56 0.12 5.19
N ARG A 143 -8.38 0.78 4.35
CA ARG A 143 -8.43 0.53 2.89
C ARG A 143 -7.49 1.44 2.08
N SER A 144 -6.90 2.43 2.72
CA SER A 144 -5.87 3.28 2.14
C SER A 144 -4.78 2.41 1.50
N GLY A 145 -4.40 2.65 0.25
CA GLY A 145 -3.36 1.85 -0.40
C GLY A 145 -3.65 0.35 -0.61
N THR A 146 -4.86 -0.18 -0.46
CA THR A 146 -5.06 -1.63 -0.70
C THR A 146 -4.96 -1.97 -2.20
N ARG A 147 -4.41 -3.14 -2.53
CA ARG A 147 -4.50 -3.72 -3.89
C ARG A 147 -5.94 -4.14 -4.18
N THR A 148 -6.25 -4.46 -5.43
CA THR A 148 -7.47 -5.20 -5.78
C THR A 148 -7.65 -6.42 -4.87
N ASP A 149 -8.78 -6.49 -4.19
CA ASP A 149 -9.14 -7.49 -3.19
C ASP A 149 -10.44 -8.24 -3.55
N TYR A 150 -11.02 -7.93 -4.71
CA TYR A 150 -12.17 -8.62 -5.27
C TYR A 150 -11.88 -9.06 -6.71
N THR A 151 -12.20 -10.30 -7.06
CA THR A 151 -12.11 -10.79 -8.46
C THR A 151 -13.44 -11.41 -8.86
N CYS A 152 -13.92 -11.09 -10.06
CA CYS A 152 -15.14 -11.66 -10.60
C CYS A 152 -15.03 -13.19 -10.71
N GLU A 153 -16.04 -13.91 -10.20
CA GLU A 153 -16.06 -15.38 -10.18
C GLU A 153 -16.24 -16.00 -11.57
N ASN A 154 -16.72 -15.24 -12.56
CA ASN A 154 -16.76 -15.71 -13.93
C ASN A 154 -15.33 -15.84 -14.49
N ILE A 155 -14.90 -17.07 -14.69
CA ILE A 155 -13.57 -17.45 -15.20
C ILE A 155 -13.27 -16.80 -16.57
N SER A 156 -14.28 -16.59 -17.41
CA SER A 156 -14.11 -15.90 -18.70
C SER A 156 -13.92 -14.39 -18.58
N CYS A 157 -14.34 -13.80 -17.46
CA CYS A 157 -14.17 -12.38 -17.16
C CYS A 157 -12.86 -12.12 -16.40
N ASN A 158 -12.70 -12.79 -15.25
CA ASN A 158 -11.53 -12.73 -14.38
C ASN A 158 -11.03 -11.30 -14.05
N LYS A 159 -11.93 -10.31 -14.05
CA LYS A 159 -11.59 -8.92 -13.74
C LYS A 159 -11.48 -8.72 -12.23
N SER A 160 -10.42 -8.03 -11.82
CA SER A 160 -10.17 -7.67 -10.43
C SER A 160 -10.56 -6.22 -10.14
N PHE A 161 -10.95 -5.94 -8.92
CA PHE A 161 -11.43 -4.65 -8.45
C PHE A 161 -10.96 -4.41 -7.02
N HIS A 162 -10.86 -3.15 -6.63
CA HIS A 162 -10.95 -2.80 -5.21
C HIS A 162 -12.41 -2.95 -4.78
N SER A 163 -12.65 -3.63 -3.66
CA SER A 163 -13.98 -3.77 -3.06
C SER A 163 -14.63 -2.42 -2.80
N LEU A 164 -13.84 -1.37 -2.54
CA LEU A 164 -14.32 0.01 -2.40
C LEU A 164 -14.86 0.55 -3.73
N CYS A 165 -14.08 0.46 -4.81
CA CYS A 165 -14.53 0.88 -6.14
C CYS A 165 -15.78 0.12 -6.60
N LEU A 166 -15.82 -1.21 -6.37
CA LEU A 166 -16.98 -2.01 -6.73
C LEU A 166 -18.22 -1.67 -5.87
N THR A 167 -18.01 -1.38 -4.58
CA THR A 167 -19.08 -0.91 -3.68
C THR A 167 -19.69 0.40 -4.18
N ASP A 168 -18.85 1.38 -4.52
CA ASP A 168 -19.31 2.69 -5.00
C ASP A 168 -20.02 2.57 -6.35
N TRP A 169 -19.49 1.74 -7.25
CA TRP A 169 -20.15 1.39 -8.50
C TRP A 169 -21.55 0.80 -8.28
N LEU A 170 -21.66 -0.24 -7.45
CA LEU A 170 -22.95 -0.89 -7.19
C LEU A 170 -23.95 0.05 -6.52
N ARG A 171 -23.52 0.95 -5.63
CA ARG A 171 -24.40 1.97 -5.03
C ARG A 171 -24.98 2.95 -6.04
N SER A 172 -24.33 3.15 -7.19
CA SER A 172 -24.83 4.01 -8.27
C SER A 172 -25.90 3.34 -9.15
N ILE A 173 -26.09 2.02 -9.01
CA ILE A 173 -27.02 1.25 -9.84
C ILE A 173 -28.33 1.00 -9.08
N THR A 174 -29.46 1.34 -9.72
CA THR A 174 -30.80 1.27 -9.12
C THR A 174 -31.30 -0.17 -8.87
N THR A 175 -30.75 -1.15 -9.56
CA THR A 175 -31.12 -2.58 -9.40
C THR A 175 -30.27 -3.33 -8.38
N THR A 176 -29.26 -2.67 -7.80
CA THR A 176 -28.44 -3.24 -6.73
C THR A 176 -29.30 -3.52 -5.51
N ARG A 177 -29.14 -4.70 -4.93
CA ARG A 177 -29.81 -5.12 -3.71
C ARG A 177 -28.81 -5.11 -2.56
N GLN A 178 -29.25 -4.74 -1.37
CA GLN A 178 -28.45 -4.85 -0.15
C GLN A 178 -29.10 -5.86 0.79
N SER A 179 -28.30 -6.74 1.36
CA SER A 179 -28.69 -7.57 2.50
C SER A 179 -27.59 -7.48 3.55
N PHE A 180 -27.95 -6.99 4.75
CA PHE A 180 -26.99 -6.66 5.81
C PHE A 180 -25.85 -5.76 5.31
N ASP A 181 -24.62 -6.23 5.42
CA ASP A 181 -23.38 -5.58 5.01
C ASP A 181 -22.86 -6.08 3.66
N VAL A 182 -23.72 -6.68 2.82
CA VAL A 182 -23.36 -7.17 1.49
C VAL A 182 -24.24 -6.53 0.42
N LEU A 183 -23.61 -5.97 -0.61
CA LEU A 183 -24.26 -5.51 -1.83
C LEU A 183 -24.21 -6.61 -2.90
N PHE A 184 -25.36 -6.84 -3.52
CA PHE A 184 -25.56 -7.78 -4.62
C PHE A 184 -25.93 -7.00 -5.87
N GLY A 185 -25.20 -7.24 -6.94
CA GLY A 185 -25.46 -6.65 -8.24
C GLY A 185 -24.75 -7.41 -9.34
N ASN A 186 -24.36 -6.71 -10.39
CA ASN A 186 -23.75 -7.32 -11.57
C ASN A 186 -22.34 -6.77 -11.82
N CYS A 187 -21.44 -7.63 -12.30
CA CYS A 187 -20.10 -7.24 -12.70
C CYS A 187 -20.16 -6.17 -13.81
N PRO A 188 -19.37 -5.08 -13.72
CA PRO A 188 -19.36 -4.04 -14.76
C PRO A 188 -18.95 -4.52 -16.16
N TYR A 189 -18.30 -5.70 -16.26
CA TYR A 189 -17.74 -6.22 -17.50
C TYR A 189 -18.56 -7.33 -18.13
N CYS A 190 -18.89 -8.38 -17.37
CA CYS A 190 -19.63 -9.54 -17.90
C CYS A 190 -21.10 -9.58 -17.51
N SER A 191 -21.57 -8.63 -16.67
CA SER A 191 -22.92 -8.62 -16.11
C SER A 191 -23.30 -9.81 -15.21
N ASP A 192 -22.38 -10.73 -14.93
CA ASP A 192 -22.64 -11.83 -13.99
C ASP A 192 -22.80 -11.34 -12.55
N PRO A 193 -23.53 -12.08 -11.71
CA PRO A 193 -23.74 -11.70 -10.31
C PRO A 193 -22.43 -11.48 -9.55
N VAL A 194 -22.38 -10.41 -8.77
CA VAL A 194 -21.29 -10.10 -7.83
C VAL A 194 -21.87 -9.78 -6.47
N ALA A 195 -21.12 -10.13 -5.42
CA ALA A 195 -21.47 -9.86 -4.03
C ALA A 195 -20.26 -9.25 -3.30
N VAL A 196 -20.37 -8.01 -2.85
CA VAL A 196 -19.27 -7.30 -2.17
C VAL A 196 -19.66 -6.88 -0.77
N LYS A 197 -18.76 -7.11 0.19
CA LYS A 197 -18.96 -6.75 1.60
C LYS A 197 -18.64 -5.27 1.82
N THR A 198 -19.64 -4.51 2.24
CA THR A 198 -19.49 -3.12 2.67
C THR A 198 -19.01 -3.09 4.11
N SER A 199 -17.72 -2.84 4.33
CA SER A 199 -17.24 -2.52 5.68
C SER A 199 -17.69 -1.11 6.03
N ASN A 200 -18.78 -0.98 6.78
CA ASN A 200 -19.10 0.27 7.44
C ASN A 200 -18.18 0.39 8.66
N LYS A 201 -17.23 1.33 8.59
CA LYS A 201 -16.36 1.87 9.67
C LYS A 201 -15.88 0.87 10.72
#